data_AF-A0A954RMV3-F1
#
_entry.id   AF-A0A954RMV3-F1
#
_cell.length_a   1.000
_cell.length_b   1.000
_cell.length_c   1.000
_cell.angle_alpha   90.00
_cell.angle_beta   90.00
_cell.angle_gamma   90.00
#
_symmetry.space_group_name_H-M   'P 1'
#
loop_
_entity.id
_entity.type
_entity.pdbx_description
1 polymer ?
#
loop_
_entity_poly.entity_id
_entity_poly.type
_entity_poly.pdbx_seq_one_letter_code
_entity_poly.pdbx_strand_id
1 'polypeptide(L)'
;MFEMFRSSWGRAGLLLLLVGMSTLSLSSPARAQDEPAAAAAEVTPAETAPAVAPVDETKFALDNIVLFVCAVLVFFMQAGFAMVEVGLNPAKHTVNILFKNLMDLAVGVLLYFFIGYGLMYPGFEEGSKSFFGFGGSMISDFEGPVAPGTLLPQVDFLFQAAFAATAATIVSGAVAGRMKFGAYLIYSAVITGFVYPISGSWLWGKGFLNDWGFHDFAGSILVHAVGGFAGLAGAIVLGP
;
A
#
# COMPACT_ATOMS: atom_id res chain seq x y z
N MET A 1 -11.84 -22.32 35.44
CA MET A 1 -10.66 -21.75 34.74
C MET A 1 -11.11 -21.03 33.47
N PHE A 2 -12.10 -20.14 33.55
CA PHE A 2 -12.57 -19.36 32.39
C PHE A 2 -13.12 -17.97 32.77
N GLU A 3 -13.02 -17.57 34.05
CA GLU A 3 -13.48 -16.25 34.53
C GLU A 3 -12.34 -15.37 35.06
N MET A 4 -11.10 -15.87 35.11
CA MET A 4 -9.93 -15.12 35.62
C MET A 4 -9.15 -14.35 34.54
N PHE A 5 -9.72 -14.20 33.34
CA PHE A 5 -9.07 -13.52 32.21
C PHE A 5 -9.81 -12.27 31.71
N ARG A 6 -10.90 -11.87 32.39
CA ARG A 6 -11.79 -10.80 31.91
C ARG A 6 -11.56 -9.43 32.58
N SER A 7 -10.65 -9.28 33.55
CA SER A 7 -10.59 -8.07 34.38
C SER A 7 -9.32 -7.23 34.35
N SER A 8 -8.22 -7.64 33.71
CA SER A 8 -6.97 -6.83 33.71
C SER A 8 -6.72 -5.98 32.46
N TRP A 9 -7.49 -6.14 31.38
CA TRP A 9 -7.27 -5.41 30.13
C TRP A 9 -8.12 -4.14 29.96
N GLY A 10 -9.12 -3.92 30.82
CA GLY A 10 -10.08 -2.82 30.66
C GLY A 10 -9.61 -1.44 31.14
N ARG A 11 -8.45 -1.32 31.79
CA ARG A 11 -7.99 -0.05 32.39
C ARG A 11 -6.56 0.38 32.02
N ALA A 12 -5.78 -0.51 31.39
CA ALA A 12 -4.43 -0.19 30.93
C ALA A 12 -4.39 0.37 29.49
N GLY A 13 -5.43 0.16 28.68
CA GLY A 13 -5.49 0.60 27.28
C GLY A 13 -5.86 2.06 27.05
N LEU A 14 -6.26 2.81 28.08
CA LEU A 14 -6.77 4.19 27.94
C LEU A 14 -5.82 5.26 28.53
N LEU A 15 -4.74 4.85 29.21
CA LEU A 15 -3.80 5.76 29.89
C LEU A 15 -2.44 5.89 29.19
N LEU A 16 -2.22 5.18 28.08
CA LEU A 16 -1.02 5.31 27.23
C LEU A 16 -1.20 6.28 26.05
N LEU A 17 -2.33 7.01 26.01
CA LEU A 17 -2.73 7.88 24.88
C LEU A 17 -2.46 9.38 25.10
N LEU A 18 -1.72 9.78 26.14
CA LEU A 18 -1.62 11.20 26.54
C LEU A 18 -0.23 11.73 26.93
N VAL A 19 0.87 11.14 26.46
CA VAL A 19 2.20 11.76 26.63
C VAL A 19 3.01 11.64 25.35
N GLY A 20 3.19 12.77 24.66
CA GLY A 20 4.06 12.87 23.49
C GLY A 20 3.68 13.99 22.53
N MET A 21 3.23 15.14 23.05
CA MET A 21 3.07 16.35 22.26
C MET A 21 4.38 17.15 22.33
N SER A 22 4.76 17.76 21.21
CA SER A 22 5.90 18.67 21.01
C SER A 22 7.22 18.00 20.56
N THR A 23 7.56 18.14 19.28
CA THR A 23 8.40 19.23 18.75
C THR A 23 8.28 19.29 17.22
N LEU A 24 7.79 20.41 16.68
CA LEU A 24 7.99 20.78 15.29
C LEU A 24 9.47 21.14 15.12
N SER A 25 10.21 20.40 14.32
CA SER A 25 11.44 20.90 13.70
C SER A 25 11.39 20.61 12.21
N LEU A 26 11.27 21.67 11.41
CA LEU A 26 11.52 21.63 9.98
C LEU A 26 13.02 21.45 9.76
N SER A 27 13.45 20.35 9.12
CA SER A 27 14.74 20.30 8.44
C SER A 27 14.75 19.26 7.31
N SER A 28 14.75 19.79 6.08
CA SER A 28 15.28 19.40 4.77
C SER A 28 15.92 18.01 4.48
N PRO A 29 16.01 17.62 3.18
CA PRO A 29 15.79 16.27 2.70
C PRO A 29 17.04 15.38 2.68
N ALA A 30 16.79 14.06 2.78
CA ALA A 30 17.76 12.98 2.65
C ALA A 30 18.45 12.98 1.28
N ARG A 31 19.78 12.75 1.29
CA ARG A 31 20.65 12.73 0.10
C ARG A 31 20.78 11.32 -0.48
N ALA A 32 20.89 11.29 -1.80
CA ALA A 32 21.19 10.15 -2.66
C ALA A 32 22.65 9.64 -2.50
N GLN A 33 22.84 8.39 -2.90
CA GLN A 33 24.12 7.64 -2.92
C GLN A 33 25.11 8.21 -3.95
N ASP A 34 26.40 8.27 -3.56
CA ASP A 34 27.56 8.75 -4.32
C ASP A 34 28.04 7.78 -5.43
N GLU A 35 28.46 8.31 -6.58
CA GLU A 35 29.70 7.95 -7.32
C GLU A 35 30.00 8.95 -8.49
N PRO A 36 31.23 9.03 -9.05
CA PRO A 36 32.02 10.26 -9.08
C PRO A 36 32.05 11.02 -10.43
N ALA A 37 32.52 12.27 -10.33
CA ALA A 37 32.63 13.27 -11.37
C ALA A 37 33.64 12.96 -12.50
N ALA A 38 33.31 13.36 -13.74
CA ALA A 38 34.28 13.51 -14.82
C ALA A 38 33.98 14.75 -15.70
N ALA A 39 34.94 15.69 -15.63
CA ALA A 39 35.45 16.64 -16.62
C ALA A 39 34.50 17.47 -17.53
N ALA A 40 34.69 18.79 -17.45
CA ALA A 40 34.11 19.82 -18.31
C ALA A 40 34.69 19.83 -19.74
N ALA A 41 33.85 20.11 -20.73
CA ALA A 41 34.25 20.55 -22.07
C ALA A 41 33.27 21.60 -22.63
N GLU A 42 33.85 22.79 -22.86
CA GLU A 42 33.61 23.88 -23.83
C GLU A 42 32.26 24.05 -24.58
N VAL A 43 31.79 25.31 -24.60
CA VAL A 43 30.53 25.79 -25.22
C VAL A 43 30.78 26.33 -26.63
N THR A 44 30.00 25.87 -27.61
CA THR A 44 29.78 26.52 -28.91
C THR A 44 28.28 26.86 -29.07
N PRO A 45 27.89 28.03 -29.64
CA PRO A 45 26.51 28.47 -29.56
C PRO A 45 25.62 28.07 -30.76
N ALA A 46 24.44 27.54 -30.39
CA ALA A 46 23.11 27.69 -30.98
C ALA A 46 22.79 27.07 -32.36
N GLU A 47 22.25 25.85 -32.31
CA GLU A 47 21.08 25.46 -33.10
C GLU A 47 19.92 25.26 -32.12
N THR A 48 18.76 25.87 -32.38
CA THR A 48 17.59 25.83 -31.50
C THR A 48 16.96 24.44 -31.54
N ALA A 49 17.57 23.49 -30.85
CA ALA A 49 16.99 22.19 -30.55
C ALA A 49 15.71 22.39 -29.72
N PRO A 50 14.67 21.54 -29.88
CA PRO A 50 13.54 21.55 -28.95
C PRO A 50 14.12 21.44 -27.54
N ALA A 51 13.64 22.25 -26.60
CA ALA A 51 14.14 22.29 -25.23
C ALA A 51 14.24 20.86 -24.68
N VAL A 52 15.46 20.30 -24.69
CA VAL A 52 15.72 18.98 -24.13
C VAL A 52 15.56 19.19 -22.65
N ALA A 53 14.49 18.64 -22.07
CA ALA A 53 14.28 18.67 -20.64
C ALA A 53 15.56 18.20 -19.95
N PRO A 54 16.02 18.85 -18.87
CA PRO A 54 17.17 18.40 -18.10
C PRO A 54 17.15 16.88 -17.90
N VAL A 55 18.31 16.23 -17.98
CA VAL A 55 18.42 14.75 -17.91
C VAL A 55 17.71 14.19 -16.68
N ASP A 56 17.71 14.93 -15.57
CA ASP A 56 17.03 14.56 -14.32
C ASP A 56 15.50 14.61 -14.42
N GLU A 57 14.92 15.57 -15.14
CA GLU A 57 13.48 15.63 -15.42
C GLU A 57 13.05 14.46 -16.31
N THR A 58 13.88 14.11 -17.30
CA THR A 58 13.61 12.97 -18.18
C THR A 58 13.61 11.66 -17.39
N LYS A 59 14.59 11.45 -16.50
CA LYS A 59 14.65 10.27 -15.63
C LYS A 59 13.47 10.21 -14.66
N PHE A 60 13.13 11.32 -14.00
CA PHE A 60 11.95 11.42 -13.15
C PHE A 60 10.66 11.03 -13.89
N ALA A 61 10.47 11.55 -15.11
CA ALA A 61 9.32 11.24 -15.93
C ALA A 61 9.28 9.75 -16.31
N LEU A 62 10.42 9.17 -16.67
CA LEU A 62 10.54 7.75 -16.99
C LEU A 62 10.22 6.86 -15.79
N ASP A 63 10.76 7.15 -14.61
CA ASP A 63 10.50 6.38 -13.37
C ASP A 63 9.00 6.35 -13.06
N ASN A 64 8.33 7.51 -13.16
CA ASN A 64 6.90 7.63 -12.90
C ASN A 64 6.03 6.98 -13.99
N ILE A 65 6.41 7.08 -15.26
CA ILE A 65 5.68 6.40 -16.35
C ILE A 65 5.81 4.89 -16.21
N VAL A 66 7.01 4.38 -15.90
CA VAL A 66 7.22 2.95 -15.67
C VAL A 66 6.36 2.48 -14.51
N LEU A 67 6.38 3.19 -13.38
CA LEU A 67 5.55 2.83 -12.22
C LEU A 67 4.05 2.90 -12.55
N PHE A 68 3.61 3.89 -13.33
CA PHE A 68 2.22 3.98 -13.77
C PHE A 68 1.82 2.80 -14.65
N VAL A 69 2.65 2.41 -15.61
CA VAL A 69 2.41 1.21 -16.43
C VAL A 69 2.36 -0.04 -15.54
N CYS A 70 3.28 -0.17 -14.58
CA CYS A 70 3.24 -1.25 -13.60
C CYS A 70 1.94 -1.23 -12.78
N ALA A 71 1.46 -0.07 -12.35
CA ALA A 71 0.20 0.07 -11.62
C ALA A 71 -0.99 -0.44 -12.45
N VAL A 72 -1.04 -0.10 -13.75
CA VAL A 72 -2.08 -0.60 -14.67
C VAL A 72 -2.00 -2.12 -14.81
N LEU A 73 -0.81 -2.69 -14.92
CA LEU A 73 -0.62 -4.15 -15.00
C LEU A 73 -1.06 -4.86 -13.72
N VAL A 74 -0.75 -4.30 -12.55
CA VAL A 74 -1.21 -4.84 -11.25
C VAL A 74 -2.73 -4.71 -11.12
N PHE A 75 -3.31 -3.59 -11.55
CA PHE A 75 -4.77 -3.45 -11.63
C PHE A 75 -5.40 -4.54 -12.51
N PHE A 76 -4.76 -4.89 -13.63
CA PHE A 76 -5.24 -5.95 -14.52
C PHE A 76 -5.18 -7.35 -13.88
N MET A 77 -4.39 -7.56 -12.81
CA MET A 77 -4.40 -8.81 -12.05
C MET A 77 -5.77 -9.12 -11.45
N GLN A 78 -6.62 -8.12 -11.20
CA GLN A 78 -7.99 -8.34 -10.72
C GLN A 78 -8.82 -9.17 -11.71
N ALA A 79 -8.61 -8.99 -13.01
CA ALA A 79 -9.23 -9.86 -14.02
C ALA A 79 -8.68 -11.30 -13.92
N GLY A 80 -7.38 -11.45 -13.64
CA GLY A 80 -6.74 -12.73 -13.38
C GLY A 80 -7.34 -13.48 -12.18
N PHE A 81 -7.51 -12.79 -11.05
CA PHE A 81 -8.14 -13.35 -9.85
C PHE A 81 -9.58 -13.78 -10.13
N ALA A 82 -10.37 -12.92 -10.78
CA ALA A 82 -11.73 -13.26 -11.18
C ALA A 82 -11.79 -14.53 -12.03
N MET A 83 -10.89 -14.69 -13.01
CA MET A 83 -10.84 -15.89 -13.86
C MET A 83 -10.45 -17.14 -13.08
N VAL A 84 -9.44 -17.07 -12.20
CA VAL A 84 -9.00 -18.20 -11.38
C VAL A 84 -10.10 -18.60 -10.39
N GLU A 85 -10.72 -17.65 -9.71
CA GLU A 85 -11.78 -17.93 -8.75
C GLU A 85 -13.02 -18.52 -9.41
N VAL A 86 -13.45 -17.97 -10.54
CA VAL A 86 -14.57 -18.55 -11.30
C VAL A 86 -14.23 -19.94 -11.81
N GLY A 87 -13.01 -20.15 -12.32
CA GLY A 87 -12.56 -21.43 -12.85
C GLY A 87 -12.45 -22.54 -11.80
N LEU A 88 -12.12 -22.19 -10.55
CA LEU A 88 -11.95 -23.14 -9.45
C LEU A 88 -13.23 -23.36 -8.62
N ASN A 89 -14.33 -22.66 -8.93
CA ASN A 89 -15.58 -22.77 -8.19
C ASN A 89 -16.76 -23.26 -9.06
N PRO A 90 -17.79 -23.87 -8.47
CA PRO A 90 -18.99 -24.25 -9.20
C PRO A 90 -19.66 -23.06 -9.90
N ALA A 91 -20.13 -23.26 -11.14
CA ALA A 91 -20.71 -22.22 -11.99
C ALA A 91 -21.90 -21.46 -11.35
N LYS A 92 -22.62 -22.06 -10.40
CA LYS A 92 -23.69 -21.38 -9.65
C LYS A 92 -23.21 -20.21 -8.80
N HIS A 93 -21.90 -20.11 -8.53
CA HIS A 93 -21.30 -19.05 -7.72
C HIS A 93 -20.61 -17.97 -8.56
N THR A 94 -20.51 -18.14 -9.88
CA THR A 94 -19.80 -17.22 -10.79
C THR A 94 -20.20 -15.76 -10.59
N VAL A 95 -21.50 -15.45 -10.56
CA VAL A 95 -21.97 -14.07 -10.41
C VAL A 95 -21.48 -13.47 -9.09
N ASN A 96 -21.63 -14.19 -7.97
CA ASN A 96 -21.18 -13.70 -6.67
C ASN A 96 -19.66 -13.46 -6.64
N ILE A 97 -18.88 -14.34 -7.26
CA ILE A 97 -17.41 -14.21 -7.34
C ILE A 97 -17.00 -12.98 -8.15
N LEU A 98 -17.59 -12.78 -9.33
CA LEU A 98 -17.31 -11.62 -10.17
C LEU A 98 -17.68 -10.30 -9.48
N PHE A 99 -18.82 -10.27 -8.78
CA PHE A 99 -19.21 -9.09 -7.99
C PHE A 99 -18.24 -8.82 -6.84
N LYS A 100 -17.73 -9.85 -6.15
CA LYS A 100 -16.73 -9.67 -5.09
C LYS A 100 -15.45 -9.04 -5.64
N ASN A 101 -14.89 -9.61 -6.71
CA ASN A 101 -13.68 -9.08 -7.34
C ASN A 101 -13.84 -7.63 -7.81
N LEU A 102 -14.97 -7.30 -8.45
CA LEU A 102 -15.26 -5.92 -8.86
C LEU A 102 -15.38 -4.98 -7.66
N MET A 103 -16.04 -5.41 -6.59
CA MET A 103 -16.23 -4.58 -5.41
C MET A 103 -14.95 -4.45 -4.56
N ASP A 104 -14.06 -5.43 -4.55
CA ASP A 104 -12.74 -5.30 -3.92
C ASP A 104 -11.95 -4.17 -4.54
N LEU A 105 -12.04 -4.03 -5.86
CA LEU A 105 -11.46 -2.90 -6.55
C LEU A 105 -12.16 -1.58 -6.18
N ALA A 106 -13.48 -1.53 -6.28
CA ALA A 106 -14.24 -0.29 -6.08
C ALA A 106 -14.14 0.22 -4.63
N VAL A 107 -14.38 -0.66 -3.65
CA VAL A 107 -14.29 -0.32 -2.22
C VAL A 107 -12.83 -0.13 -1.81
N GLY A 108 -11.94 -0.99 -2.29
CA GLY A 108 -10.52 -0.94 -1.96
C GLY A 108 -9.88 0.37 -2.38
N VAL A 109 -10.07 0.79 -3.63
CA VAL A 109 -9.51 2.07 -4.13
C VAL A 109 -10.07 3.25 -3.34
N LEU A 110 -11.39 3.28 -3.07
CA LEU A 110 -12.00 4.39 -2.34
C LEU A 110 -11.51 4.48 -0.89
N LEU A 111 -11.51 3.38 -0.15
CA LEU A 111 -11.07 3.40 1.25
C LEU A 111 -9.57 3.59 1.39
N TYR A 112 -8.80 3.02 0.46
CA TYR A 112 -7.37 3.28 0.39
C TYR A 112 -7.10 4.76 0.08
N PHE A 113 -7.90 5.40 -0.78
CA PHE A 113 -7.80 6.84 -1.04
C PHE A 113 -8.07 7.67 0.21
N PHE A 114 -9.21 7.49 0.86
CA PHE A 114 -9.59 8.37 1.97
C PHE A 114 -8.79 8.14 3.25
N ILE A 115 -8.37 6.89 3.53
CA ILE A 115 -7.77 6.53 4.83
C ILE A 115 -6.50 5.70 4.65
N GLY A 116 -6.52 4.68 3.78
CA GLY A 116 -5.45 3.69 3.73
C GLY A 116 -4.08 4.27 3.32
N TYR A 117 -4.03 5.17 2.34
CA TYR A 117 -2.78 5.77 1.86
C TYR A 117 -2.07 6.55 2.97
N GLY A 118 -2.82 7.33 3.75
CA GLY A 118 -2.27 8.05 4.90
C GLY A 118 -1.87 7.16 6.07
N LEU A 119 -2.52 6.00 6.25
CA LEU A 119 -2.07 4.99 7.22
C LEU A 119 -0.78 4.30 6.77
N MET A 120 -0.61 4.05 5.47
CA MET A 120 0.57 3.39 4.93
C MET A 120 1.79 4.32 4.89
N TYR A 121 1.59 5.60 4.59
CA TYR A 121 2.66 6.60 4.53
C TYR A 121 2.44 7.73 5.55
N PRO A 122 2.61 7.45 6.84
CA PRO A 122 2.37 8.43 7.90
C PRO A 122 3.49 9.47 8.06
N GLY A 123 4.57 9.38 7.25
CA GLY A 123 5.73 10.25 7.36
C GLY A 123 6.69 9.83 8.49
N PHE A 124 6.89 8.52 8.69
CA PHE A 124 7.90 8.06 9.64
C PHE A 124 9.32 8.47 9.20
N GLU A 125 10.11 8.88 10.19
CA GLU A 125 11.54 9.13 10.02
C GLU A 125 12.29 7.83 9.68
N GLU A 126 13.44 7.97 9.02
CA GLU A 126 14.31 6.83 8.77
C GLU A 126 14.87 6.26 10.08
N GLY A 127 14.85 4.94 10.24
CA GLY A 127 15.20 4.26 11.50
C GLY A 127 14.11 4.35 12.58
N SER A 128 12.89 4.74 12.21
CA SER A 128 11.76 4.79 13.12
C SER A 128 11.33 3.40 13.60
N LYS A 129 11.12 3.26 14.90
CA LYS A 129 10.49 2.08 15.53
C LYS A 129 8.98 2.21 15.67
N SER A 130 8.39 3.18 14.97
CA SER A 130 6.94 3.41 15.01
C SER A 130 6.20 2.24 14.39
N PHE A 131 5.14 1.84 15.09
CA PHE A 131 4.24 0.76 14.69
C PHE A 131 2.96 1.26 14.02
N PHE A 132 2.56 2.49 14.34
CA PHE A 132 1.32 3.08 13.86
C PHE A 132 1.47 4.59 13.71
N GLY A 133 0.86 5.13 12.67
CA GLY A 133 0.82 6.54 12.36
C GLY A 133 -0.30 6.81 11.36
N PHE A 134 -0.64 8.09 11.20
CA PHE A 134 -1.61 8.52 10.20
C PHE A 134 -1.19 9.87 9.62
N GLY A 135 -0.83 9.87 8.34
CA GLY A 135 -0.29 11.02 7.60
C GLY A 135 -1.36 11.96 7.03
N GLY A 136 -2.65 11.71 7.32
CA GLY A 136 -3.77 12.49 6.80
C GLY A 136 -4.69 11.67 5.89
N SER A 137 -5.79 12.30 5.46
CA SER A 137 -6.72 11.69 4.49
C SER A 137 -6.39 12.12 3.07
N MET A 138 -6.70 11.29 2.08
CA MET A 138 -6.47 11.56 0.66
C MET A 138 -4.98 11.62 0.30
N ILE A 139 -4.71 11.83 -0.98
CA ILE A 139 -3.36 11.96 -1.53
C ILE A 139 -2.95 13.43 -1.42
N SER A 140 -1.76 13.70 -0.91
CA SER A 140 -1.19 15.04 -0.86
C SER A 140 -0.74 15.51 -2.24
N ASP A 141 -0.63 16.83 -2.41
CA ASP A 141 0.05 17.40 -3.57
C ASP A 141 1.53 17.02 -3.58
N PHE A 142 2.14 17.10 -4.77
CA PHE A 142 3.57 16.82 -4.92
C PHE A 142 4.39 18.03 -4.49
N GLU A 143 5.09 17.90 -3.37
CA GLU A 143 5.99 18.94 -2.83
C GLU A 143 7.48 18.54 -2.91
N GLY A 144 7.78 17.41 -3.54
CA GLY A 144 9.13 16.85 -3.65
C GLY A 144 9.97 17.44 -4.78
N PRO A 145 11.29 17.19 -4.79
CA PRO A 145 12.15 17.57 -5.90
C PRO A 145 11.86 16.71 -7.13
N VAL A 146 11.88 17.34 -8.32
CA VAL A 146 11.89 16.64 -9.61
C VAL A 146 13.27 16.04 -9.81
N ALA A 147 13.44 14.79 -9.39
CA ALA A 147 14.72 14.08 -9.39
C ALA A 147 14.51 12.58 -9.63
N PRO A 148 15.52 11.87 -10.17
CA PRO A 148 15.45 10.41 -10.35
C PRO A 148 15.10 9.70 -9.04
N GLY A 149 14.22 8.70 -9.10
CA GLY A 149 13.75 7.94 -7.94
C GLY A 149 12.66 8.62 -7.09
N THR A 150 12.33 9.89 -7.33
CA THR A 150 11.18 10.53 -6.69
C THR A 150 9.89 10.12 -7.41
N LEU A 151 8.92 9.62 -6.66
CA LEU A 151 7.63 9.20 -7.20
C LEU A 151 6.55 10.26 -6.93
N LEU A 152 5.68 10.47 -7.91
CA LEU A 152 4.46 11.26 -7.77
C LEU A 152 3.50 10.52 -6.82
N PRO A 153 2.97 11.17 -5.77
CA PRO A 153 2.04 10.57 -4.83
C PRO A 153 0.82 9.93 -5.51
N GLN A 154 0.37 10.49 -6.63
CA GLN A 154 -0.77 9.99 -7.41
C GLN A 154 -0.46 8.67 -8.12
N VAL A 155 0.77 8.52 -8.61
CA VAL A 155 1.22 7.28 -9.28
C VAL A 155 1.47 6.20 -8.24
N ASP A 156 2.16 6.52 -7.14
CA ASP A 156 2.36 5.59 -6.04
C ASP A 156 1.04 5.17 -5.41
N PHE A 157 0.10 6.10 -5.20
CA PHE A 157 -1.25 5.79 -4.75
C PHE A 157 -1.93 4.74 -5.65
N LEU A 158 -1.91 4.94 -6.97
CA LEU A 158 -2.54 4.00 -7.89
C LEU A 158 -1.89 2.62 -7.80
N PHE A 159 -0.56 2.59 -7.76
CA PHE A 159 0.21 1.35 -7.61
C PHE A 159 -0.19 0.62 -6.32
N GLN A 160 -0.20 1.32 -5.20
CA GLN A 160 -0.50 0.72 -3.89
C GLN A 160 -1.98 0.39 -3.69
N ALA A 161 -2.90 1.14 -4.28
CA ALA A 161 -4.32 0.81 -4.27
C ALA A 161 -4.58 -0.52 -5.00
N ALA A 162 -3.83 -0.82 -6.06
CA ALA A 162 -3.90 -2.09 -6.76
C ALA A 162 -3.45 -3.26 -5.85
N PHE A 163 -2.40 -3.07 -5.06
CA PHE A 163 -1.95 -4.06 -4.07
C PHE A 163 -2.93 -4.22 -2.90
N ALA A 164 -3.52 -3.13 -2.41
CA ALA A 164 -4.56 -3.17 -1.38
C ALA A 164 -5.77 -4.00 -1.83
N ALA A 165 -6.26 -3.74 -3.05
CA ALA A 165 -7.33 -4.54 -3.65
C ALA A 165 -6.88 -5.99 -3.91
N THR A 166 -5.61 -6.24 -4.22
CA THR A 166 -5.06 -7.59 -4.36
C THR A 166 -5.06 -8.36 -3.03
N ALA A 167 -4.71 -7.70 -1.93
CA ALA A 167 -4.76 -8.33 -0.61
C ALA A 167 -6.19 -8.75 -0.23
N ALA A 168 -7.20 -7.94 -0.58
CA ALA A 168 -8.61 -8.28 -0.38
C ALA A 168 -9.07 -9.46 -1.26
N THR A 169 -8.78 -9.42 -2.56
CA THR A 169 -9.30 -10.42 -3.51
C THR A 169 -8.76 -11.84 -3.25
N ILE A 170 -7.56 -11.97 -2.69
CA ILE A 170 -7.01 -13.28 -2.24
C ILE A 170 -7.99 -14.00 -1.29
N VAL A 171 -8.71 -13.26 -0.46
CA VAL A 171 -9.69 -13.82 0.47
C VAL A 171 -11.03 -14.13 -0.18
N SER A 172 -11.41 -13.45 -1.27
CA SER A 172 -12.59 -13.80 -2.06
C SER A 172 -12.55 -15.28 -2.46
N GLY A 173 -11.42 -15.73 -3.00
CA GLY A 173 -11.23 -17.12 -3.41
C GLY A 173 -11.31 -18.11 -2.24
N ALA A 174 -10.69 -17.77 -1.10
CA ALA A 174 -10.71 -18.62 0.09
C ALA A 174 -12.12 -18.79 0.67
N VAL A 175 -12.97 -17.77 0.59
CA VAL A 175 -14.33 -17.78 1.17
C VAL A 175 -15.45 -17.92 0.11
N ALA A 176 -15.07 -18.32 -1.11
CA ALA A 176 -15.98 -18.50 -2.23
C ALA A 176 -17.12 -19.46 -1.88
N GLY A 177 -18.33 -19.15 -2.38
CA GLY A 177 -19.54 -19.94 -2.16
C GLY A 177 -20.14 -19.95 -0.74
N ARG A 178 -19.39 -19.54 0.29
CA ARG A 178 -19.76 -19.71 1.71
C ARG A 178 -20.04 -18.41 2.46
N MET A 179 -19.40 -17.30 2.08
CA MET A 179 -19.60 -16.00 2.72
C MET A 179 -20.68 -15.17 2.02
N LYS A 180 -21.61 -14.60 2.82
CA LYS A 180 -22.59 -13.62 2.34
C LYS A 180 -21.89 -12.37 1.79
N PHE A 181 -22.38 -11.85 0.68
CA PHE A 181 -21.78 -10.70 -0.01
C PHE A 181 -21.63 -9.45 0.87
N GLY A 182 -22.66 -9.08 1.63
CA GLY A 182 -22.57 -7.91 2.54
C GLY A 182 -21.49 -8.06 3.62
N ALA A 183 -21.32 -9.26 4.18
CA ALA A 183 -20.26 -9.53 5.15
C ALA A 183 -18.87 -9.47 4.48
N TYR A 184 -18.79 -9.92 3.23
CA TYR A 184 -17.58 -9.83 2.43
C TYR A 184 -17.17 -8.38 2.15
N LEU A 185 -18.11 -7.48 1.84
CA LEU A 185 -17.80 -6.07 1.62
C LEU A 185 -17.25 -5.38 2.88
N ILE A 186 -17.79 -5.70 4.06
CA ILE A 186 -17.26 -5.20 5.33
C ILE A 186 -15.82 -5.70 5.53
N TYR A 187 -15.58 -6.99 5.27
CA TYR A 187 -14.24 -7.56 5.33
C TYR A 187 -13.27 -6.85 4.37
N SER A 188 -13.65 -6.69 3.10
CA SER A 188 -12.86 -6.03 2.06
C SER A 188 -12.53 -4.59 2.45
N ALA A 189 -13.50 -3.88 3.02
CA ALA A 189 -13.31 -2.53 3.54
C ALA A 189 -12.28 -2.48 4.69
N VAL A 190 -12.34 -3.44 5.61
CA VAL A 190 -11.42 -3.50 6.75
C VAL A 190 -10.00 -3.82 6.29
N ILE A 191 -9.81 -4.79 5.40
CA ILE A 191 -8.46 -5.15 4.96
C ILE A 191 -7.83 -4.04 4.12
N THR A 192 -8.55 -3.45 3.18
CA THR A 192 -8.02 -2.39 2.30
C THR A 192 -7.85 -1.06 3.02
N GLY A 193 -8.77 -0.71 3.94
CA GLY A 193 -8.74 0.55 4.67
C GLY A 193 -7.80 0.55 5.88
N PHE A 194 -7.53 -0.60 6.49
CA PHE A 194 -6.79 -0.66 7.76
C PHE A 194 -5.70 -1.73 7.79
N VAL A 195 -6.01 -3.00 7.59
CA VAL A 195 -5.04 -4.09 7.85
C VAL A 195 -3.84 -4.02 6.88
N TYR A 196 -4.12 -3.95 5.58
CA TYR A 196 -3.10 -3.80 4.54
C TYR A 196 -2.25 -2.54 4.76
N PRO A 197 -2.81 -1.31 4.81
CA PRO A 197 -1.99 -0.11 4.93
C PRO A 197 -1.20 -0.04 6.24
N ILE A 198 -1.75 -0.51 7.36
CA ILE A 198 -1.00 -0.58 8.62
C ILE A 198 0.19 -1.53 8.47
N SER A 199 -0.01 -2.72 7.90
CA SER A 199 1.10 -3.65 7.65
C SER A 199 2.13 -3.09 6.67
N GLY A 200 1.68 -2.39 5.62
CA GLY A 200 2.55 -1.70 4.66
C GLY A 200 3.38 -0.61 5.32
N SER A 201 2.81 0.12 6.29
CA SER A 201 3.53 1.17 7.02
C SER A 201 4.76 0.65 7.76
N TRP A 202 4.74 -0.62 8.18
CA TRP A 202 5.82 -1.21 8.96
C TRP A 202 7.11 -1.36 8.17
N LEU A 203 7.02 -1.57 6.85
CA LEU A 203 8.18 -1.70 5.97
C LEU A 203 8.20 -0.58 4.92
N TRP A 204 7.24 -0.55 4.00
CA TRP A 204 7.20 0.41 2.90
C TRP A 204 6.93 1.86 3.38
N GLY A 205 6.29 2.03 4.53
CA GLY A 205 6.13 3.33 5.20
C GLY A 205 7.28 3.74 6.12
N LYS A 206 8.44 3.07 6.06
CA LYS A 206 9.62 3.31 6.91
C LYS A 206 9.40 3.04 8.41
N GLY A 207 8.49 2.14 8.76
CA GLY A 207 8.26 1.73 10.14
C GLY A 207 9.30 0.74 10.69
N PHE A 208 8.94 0.09 11.80
CA PHE A 208 9.87 -0.75 12.56
C PHE A 208 10.46 -1.95 11.79
N LEU A 209 9.76 -2.54 10.80
CA LEU A 209 10.32 -3.65 10.01
C LEU A 209 11.43 -3.15 9.09
N ASN A 210 11.30 -1.93 8.55
CA ASN A 210 12.35 -1.29 7.79
C ASN A 210 13.60 -1.03 8.66
N ASP A 211 13.41 -0.54 9.89
CA ASP A 211 14.51 -0.34 10.86
C ASP A 211 15.25 -1.65 11.18
N TRP A 212 14.54 -2.77 11.21
CA TRP A 212 15.13 -4.08 11.46
C TRP A 212 15.82 -4.71 10.24
N GLY A 213 15.83 -4.04 9.08
CA GLY A 213 16.41 -4.57 7.85
C GLY A 213 15.58 -5.70 7.23
N PHE A 214 14.27 -5.74 7.46
CA PHE A 214 13.39 -6.69 6.80
C PHE A 214 13.27 -6.35 5.31
N HIS A 215 13.25 -7.38 4.45
CA HIS A 215 13.15 -7.22 3.00
C HIS A 215 11.90 -7.89 2.45
N ASP A 216 11.00 -7.08 1.90
CA ASP A 216 9.89 -7.53 1.06
C ASP A 216 9.71 -6.53 -0.07
N PHE A 217 10.19 -6.88 -1.26
CA PHE A 217 10.26 -5.97 -2.40
C PHE A 217 8.89 -5.72 -3.04
N ALA A 218 8.12 -6.79 -3.25
CA ALA A 218 6.87 -6.75 -4.02
C ALA A 218 5.64 -7.27 -3.24
N GLY A 219 5.76 -7.48 -1.94
CA GLY A 219 4.63 -7.80 -1.06
C GLY A 219 4.38 -9.30 -0.90
N SER A 220 5.41 -10.13 -0.89
CA SER A 220 5.28 -11.55 -0.57
C SER A 220 4.66 -11.77 0.81
N ILE A 221 5.03 -10.93 1.78
CA ILE A 221 4.42 -10.90 3.11
C ILE A 221 3.32 -9.86 3.17
N LEU A 222 3.60 -8.61 2.79
CA LEU A 222 2.68 -7.48 2.99
C LEU A 222 1.37 -7.59 2.20
N VAL A 223 1.37 -8.31 1.08
CA VAL A 223 0.18 -8.49 0.23
C VAL A 223 -0.27 -9.94 0.30
N HIS A 224 0.59 -10.87 -0.14
CA HIS A 224 0.20 -12.27 -0.33
C HIS A 224 0.03 -13.02 0.97
N ALA A 225 0.94 -12.89 1.93
CA ALA A 225 0.78 -13.54 3.24
C ALA A 225 -0.34 -12.88 4.06
N VAL A 226 -0.43 -11.54 4.07
CA VAL A 226 -1.54 -10.83 4.74
C VAL A 226 -2.90 -11.29 4.20
N GLY A 227 -3.09 -11.29 2.88
CA GLY A 227 -4.30 -11.81 2.25
C GLY A 227 -4.49 -13.30 2.52
N GLY A 228 -3.43 -14.11 2.39
CA GLY A 228 -3.48 -15.56 2.58
C GLY A 228 -3.86 -15.98 4.01
N PHE A 229 -3.28 -15.34 5.03
CA PHE A 229 -3.62 -15.60 6.43
C PHE A 229 -4.99 -15.07 6.81
N ALA A 230 -5.42 -13.94 6.26
CA ALA A 230 -6.79 -13.46 6.41
C ALA A 230 -7.80 -14.45 5.76
N GLY A 231 -7.46 -15.00 4.61
CA GLY A 231 -8.26 -16.01 3.91
C GLY A 231 -8.34 -17.32 4.68
N LEU A 232 -7.21 -17.76 5.26
CA LEU A 232 -7.14 -18.92 6.14
C LEU A 232 -8.04 -18.72 7.37
N ALA A 233 -7.94 -17.57 8.04
CA ALA A 233 -8.80 -17.25 9.17
C ALA A 233 -10.29 -17.27 8.78
N GLY A 234 -10.64 -16.68 7.63
CA GLY A 234 -11.99 -16.73 7.07
C GLY A 234 -12.48 -18.15 6.82
N ALA A 235 -11.65 -19.00 6.21
CA ALA A 235 -11.97 -20.40 5.94
C ALA A 235 -12.16 -21.23 7.22
N ILE A 236 -11.35 -20.99 8.27
CA ILE A 236 -11.49 -21.66 9.57
C ILE A 236 -12.81 -21.28 10.23
N VAL A 237 -13.17 -19.99 10.24
CA VAL A 237 -14.39 -19.50 10.90
C VAL A 237 -15.66 -19.94 10.16
N LEU A 238 -15.64 -19.92 8.82
CA LEU A 238 -16.79 -20.32 8.02
C LEU A 238 -17.01 -21.85 8.01
N GLY A 239 -15.95 -22.64 8.21
CA GLY A 239 -16.00 -24.09 8.13
C GLY A 239 -16.15 -24.61 6.69
N PRO A 240 -16.15 -25.94 6.50
CA PRO A 240 -16.27 -26.57 5.18
C PRO A 240 -17.60 -26.25 4.48
#